data_AF-A0A396J9B3-F1
#
_entry.id   AF-A0A396J9B3-F1
#
_cell.length_a   1.000
_cell.length_b   1.000
_cell.length_c   1.000
_cell.angle_alpha   90.00
_cell.angle_beta   90.00
_cell.angle_gamma   90.00
#
_symmetry.space_group_name_H-M   'P 1'
#
loop_
_entity.id
_entity.type
_entity.pdbx_description
1 polymer ?
#
loop_
_entity_poly.entity_id
_entity_poly.type
_entity_poly.pdbx_seq_one_letter_code
_entity_poly.pdbx_strand_id
1 'polypeptide(L)'
;MDELRKCHRIILPWSYIYKLPEKLKCSELKLLQLQNIDDYLRVPDDFFSGMIELKVISLYGMMFAPSPPPSLCILTKIQTLELAGCVLEDISIVAELKSLEILSLERSDIKEFPKEIGQLNNLRMLNLANCSALRFIPANLISSLTCLEELYMGNCFIQWDVKGSNDQSKNASLEELRSLSHLTALDIMT
;
A
#
# COMPACT_ATOMS: atom_id res chain seq x y z
N MET A 1 -4.31 -19.85 23.88
CA MET A 1 -4.71 -19.56 22.47
C MET A 1 -6.14 -19.03 22.33
N ASP A 2 -7.08 -19.27 23.27
CA ASP A 2 -8.45 -18.73 23.17
C ASP A 2 -8.62 -17.24 23.54
N GLU A 3 -7.69 -16.65 24.29
CA GLU A 3 -7.80 -15.26 24.72
C GLU A 3 -7.62 -14.24 23.58
N LEU A 4 -6.85 -14.58 22.55
CA LEU A 4 -6.61 -13.68 21.41
C LEU A 4 -7.83 -13.57 20.48
N ARG A 5 -8.83 -14.45 20.58
CA ARG A 5 -10.04 -14.38 19.73
C ARG A 5 -10.83 -13.09 19.94
N LYS A 6 -10.79 -12.53 21.16
CA LYS A 6 -11.44 -11.27 21.55
C LYS A 6 -10.54 -10.04 21.37
N CYS A 7 -9.32 -10.23 20.85
CA CYS A 7 -8.39 -9.14 20.66
C CYS A 7 -8.86 -8.28 19.48
N HIS A 8 -9.07 -6.99 19.74
CA HIS A 8 -9.51 -6.03 18.74
C HIS A 8 -8.34 -5.25 18.11
N ARG A 9 -7.21 -5.19 18.80
CA ARG A 9 -6.02 -4.43 18.38
C ARG A 9 -4.76 -5.15 18.82
N ILE A 10 -3.84 -5.39 17.89
CA ILE A 10 -2.48 -5.86 18.16
C ILE A 10 -1.54 -4.76 17.70
N ILE A 11 -0.72 -4.27 18.62
CA ILE A 11 0.25 -3.21 18.35
C ILE A 11 1.59 -3.66 18.93
N LEU A 12 2.54 -3.96 18.04
CA LEU A 12 3.89 -4.41 18.36
C LEU A 12 4.89 -3.45 17.70
N PRO A 13 5.16 -2.27 18.31
CA PRO A 13 6.08 -1.29 17.77
C PRO A 13 7.52 -1.74 18.05
N TRP A 14 8.41 -1.53 17.08
CA TRP A 14 9.85 -1.81 17.16
C TRP A 14 10.19 -3.07 17.95
N SER A 15 9.53 -4.17 17.59
CA SER A 15 9.71 -5.45 18.25
C SER A 15 10.83 -6.26 17.58
N TYR A 16 11.39 -7.24 18.28
CA TYR A 16 12.32 -8.20 17.71
C TYR A 16 11.59 -9.52 17.45
N ILE A 17 10.83 -9.56 16.35
CA ILE A 17 10.07 -10.74 15.93
C ILE A 17 10.95 -11.54 14.97
N TYR A 18 11.37 -12.73 15.41
CA TYR A 18 12.17 -13.62 14.58
C TYR A 18 11.36 -14.29 13.46
N LYS A 19 10.10 -14.64 13.74
CA LYS A 19 9.22 -15.32 12.77
C LYS A 19 7.74 -15.05 13.10
N LEU A 20 6.94 -14.79 12.06
CA LEU A 20 5.48 -14.74 12.16
C LEU A 20 4.87 -16.15 12.14
N PRO A 21 3.78 -16.40 12.89
CA PRO A 21 3.03 -17.65 12.75
C PRO A 21 2.40 -17.75 11.35
N GLU A 22 2.24 -18.97 10.82
CA GLU A 22 1.57 -19.19 9.51
C GLU A 22 0.16 -18.60 9.46
N LYS A 23 -0.55 -18.66 10.60
CA LYS A 23 -1.90 -18.13 10.75
C LYS A 23 -2.12 -17.59 12.15
N LEU A 24 -2.74 -16.43 12.25
CA LEU A 24 -3.20 -15.86 13.52
C LEU A 24 -4.73 -15.93 13.60
N LYS A 25 -5.27 -16.64 14.59
CA LYS A 25 -6.72 -16.75 14.81
C LYS A 25 -7.21 -15.61 15.72
N CYS A 26 -7.45 -14.44 15.14
CA CYS A 26 -8.00 -13.27 15.82
C CYS A 26 -9.17 -12.69 15.01
N SER A 27 -10.33 -13.37 15.03
CA SER A 27 -11.45 -13.05 14.17
C SER A 27 -12.09 -11.69 14.45
N GLU A 28 -11.95 -11.14 15.65
CA GLU A 28 -12.46 -9.82 16.04
C GLU A 28 -11.44 -8.68 15.85
N LEU A 29 -10.24 -8.98 15.33
CA LEU A 29 -9.16 -8.02 15.19
C LEU A 29 -9.50 -6.96 14.14
N LYS A 30 -9.45 -5.69 14.54
CA LYS A 30 -9.73 -4.54 13.68
C LYS A 30 -8.47 -3.76 13.29
N LEU A 31 -7.44 -3.83 14.13
CA LEU A 31 -6.17 -3.15 13.90
C LEU A 31 -5.00 -4.09 14.15
N LEU A 32 -4.12 -4.19 13.17
CA LEU A 32 -2.83 -4.85 13.28
C LEU A 32 -1.73 -3.84 12.96
N GLN A 33 -0.87 -3.57 13.93
CA GLN A 33 0.33 -2.77 13.75
C GLN A 33 1.55 -3.59 14.17
N LEU A 34 2.47 -3.82 13.23
CA LEU A 34 3.73 -4.54 13.47
C LEU A 34 4.88 -3.75 12.88
N GLN A 35 5.85 -3.41 13.72
CA GLN A 35 7.08 -2.75 13.29
C GLN A 35 8.23 -3.61 13.80
N ASN A 36 9.00 -4.21 12.89
CA ASN A 36 10.13 -5.05 13.29
C ASN A 36 11.42 -4.22 13.30
N ILE A 37 12.29 -4.48 14.27
CA ILE A 37 13.64 -3.90 14.30
C ILE A 37 14.52 -4.52 13.22
N ASP A 38 14.35 -5.83 13.00
CA ASP A 38 15.06 -6.53 11.93
C ASP A 38 14.27 -6.31 10.64
N ASP A 39 14.88 -5.64 9.67
CA ASP A 39 14.27 -5.54 8.34
C ASP A 39 14.09 -6.96 7.79
N TYR A 40 13.15 -7.15 6.87
CA TYR A 40 12.94 -8.40 6.14
C TYR A 40 12.18 -9.53 6.86
N LEU A 41 11.35 -9.22 7.86
CA LEU A 41 10.43 -10.23 8.43
C LEU A 41 9.46 -10.73 7.34
N ARG A 42 9.59 -12.01 6.95
CA ARG A 42 8.69 -12.63 5.97
C ARG A 42 7.28 -12.75 6.52
N VAL A 43 6.30 -12.35 5.70
CA VAL A 43 4.88 -12.55 5.98
C VAL A 43 4.40 -13.83 5.28
N PRO A 44 3.87 -14.82 6.02
CA PRO A 44 3.32 -16.05 5.42
C PRO A 44 2.07 -15.82 4.56
N ASP A 45 1.84 -16.70 3.58
CA ASP A 45 0.71 -16.61 2.63
C ASP A 45 -0.67 -16.60 3.30
N ASP A 46 -0.83 -17.33 4.40
CA ASP A 46 -2.08 -17.48 5.14
C ASP A 46 -2.20 -16.58 6.37
N PHE A 47 -1.23 -15.67 6.57
CA PHE A 47 -1.09 -14.91 7.80
C PHE A 47 -2.38 -14.16 8.17
N PHE A 48 -3.02 -13.52 7.19
CA PHE A 48 -4.23 -12.72 7.39
C PHE A 48 -5.53 -13.52 7.43
N SER A 49 -5.49 -14.82 7.10
CA SER A 49 -6.69 -15.64 6.87
C SER A 49 -7.61 -15.83 8.09
N GLY A 50 -7.15 -15.48 9.29
CA GLY A 50 -7.91 -15.56 10.54
C GLY A 50 -8.39 -14.22 11.09
N MET A 51 -8.18 -13.11 10.37
CA MET A 51 -8.39 -11.73 10.85
C MET A 51 -9.36 -10.94 9.94
N ILE A 52 -10.51 -11.54 9.64
CA ILE A 52 -11.48 -11.06 8.63
C ILE A 52 -12.15 -9.71 8.98
N GLU A 53 -12.08 -9.26 10.22
CA GLU A 53 -12.64 -7.97 10.67
C GLU A 53 -11.64 -6.81 10.60
N LEU A 54 -10.43 -7.05 10.06
CA LEU A 54 -9.40 -6.02 9.95
C LEU A 54 -9.90 -4.82 9.14
N LYS A 55 -9.60 -3.64 9.66
CA LYS A 55 -9.82 -2.35 9.02
C LYS A 55 -8.52 -1.60 8.78
N VAL A 56 -7.54 -1.80 9.65
CA VAL A 56 -6.26 -1.11 9.63
C VAL A 56 -5.14 -2.14 9.72
N ILE A 57 -4.26 -2.12 8.73
CA ILE A 57 -2.98 -2.82 8.73
C ILE A 57 -1.88 -1.77 8.59
N SER A 58 -0.95 -1.75 9.55
CA SER A 58 0.23 -0.89 9.51
C SER A 58 1.47 -1.73 9.78
N LEU A 59 2.27 -1.94 8.75
CA LEU A 59 3.46 -2.78 8.77
C LEU A 59 4.67 -1.95 8.39
N TYR A 60 5.75 -2.11 9.16
CA TYR A 60 7.02 -1.45 8.88
C TYR A 60 8.15 -2.47 8.79
N GLY A 61 8.98 -2.41 7.75
CA GLY A 61 10.18 -3.23 7.62
C GLY A 61 9.92 -4.71 7.29
N MET A 62 8.79 -5.04 6.65
CA MET A 62 8.45 -6.42 6.27
C MET A 62 9.04 -6.80 4.91
N MET A 63 9.26 -8.09 4.68
CA MET A 63 9.60 -8.62 3.35
C MET A 63 8.44 -9.39 2.74
N PHE A 64 7.94 -8.85 1.63
CA PHE A 64 6.97 -9.46 0.73
C PHE A 64 7.69 -9.83 -0.57
N ALA A 65 7.93 -11.12 -0.79
CA ALA A 65 8.63 -11.59 -1.98
C ALA A 65 7.72 -12.52 -2.78
N PRO A 66 7.22 -12.14 -3.97
CA PRO A 66 7.36 -10.82 -4.65
C PRO A 66 6.26 -9.79 -4.30
N SER A 67 5.18 -10.22 -3.67
CA SER A 67 3.97 -9.43 -3.44
C SER A 67 3.37 -9.72 -2.05
N PRO A 68 2.43 -8.88 -1.57
CA PRO A 68 1.67 -9.21 -0.36
C PRO A 68 0.97 -10.57 -0.47
N PRO A 69 0.82 -11.29 0.65
CA PRO A 69 0.30 -12.66 0.63
C PRO A 69 -1.15 -12.73 0.12
N PRO A 70 -1.55 -13.82 -0.56
CA PRO A 70 -2.92 -13.99 -1.09
C PRO A 70 -4.03 -13.82 -0.05
N SER A 71 -3.76 -14.16 1.22
CA SER A 71 -4.73 -13.96 2.31
C SER A 71 -5.08 -12.49 2.56
N LEU A 72 -4.36 -11.52 1.98
CA LEU A 72 -4.76 -10.11 2.03
C LEU A 72 -6.07 -9.85 1.26
N CYS A 73 -6.29 -10.53 0.13
CA CYS A 73 -7.48 -10.32 -0.73
C CYS A 73 -8.81 -10.57 -0.04
N ILE A 74 -8.86 -11.43 0.98
CA ILE A 74 -10.11 -11.78 1.65
C ILE A 74 -10.56 -10.69 2.63
N LEU A 75 -9.70 -9.70 2.92
CA LEU A 75 -9.96 -8.65 3.89
C LEU A 75 -10.76 -7.50 3.27
N THR A 76 -12.02 -7.76 2.94
CA THR A 76 -12.90 -6.81 2.25
C THR A 76 -13.26 -5.54 3.06
N LYS A 77 -12.91 -5.51 4.36
CA LYS A 77 -13.18 -4.40 5.30
C LYS A 77 -11.99 -3.47 5.53
N ILE A 78 -10.84 -3.72 4.89
CA ILE A 78 -9.66 -2.85 5.02
C ILE A 78 -9.99 -1.45 4.48
N GLN A 79 -9.72 -0.46 5.31
CA GLN A 79 -9.80 0.96 5.00
C GLN A 79 -8.40 1.60 4.96
N THR A 80 -7.45 1.06 5.72
CA THR A 80 -6.08 1.57 5.80
C THR A 80 -5.07 0.44 5.64
N LEU A 81 -4.18 0.58 4.66
CA LEU A 81 -3.04 -0.30 4.42
C LEU A 81 -1.76 0.54 4.33
N GLU A 82 -0.92 0.43 5.36
CA GLU A 82 0.41 1.04 5.39
C GLU A 82 1.45 -0.07 5.37
N LEU A 83 2.32 -0.07 4.36
CA LEU A 83 3.42 -1.01 4.17
C LEU A 83 4.72 -0.21 4.04
N ALA A 84 5.04 0.60 5.04
CA ALA A 84 6.17 1.52 5.01
C ALA A 84 7.50 0.77 5.16
N GLY A 85 8.53 1.19 4.42
CA GLY A 85 9.85 0.54 4.46
C GLY A 85 9.82 -0.96 4.20
N CYS A 86 8.81 -1.44 3.47
CA CYS A 86 8.66 -2.85 3.17
C CYS A 86 9.34 -3.17 1.82
N VAL A 87 9.82 -4.40 1.70
CA VAL A 87 10.35 -4.95 0.45
C VAL A 87 9.20 -5.60 -0.31
N LEU A 88 8.85 -5.07 -1.49
CA LEU A 88 7.75 -5.56 -2.34
C LEU A 88 7.92 -5.10 -3.80
N GLU A 89 7.78 -6.03 -4.73
CA GLU A 89 7.89 -5.74 -6.17
C GLU A 89 6.53 -5.49 -6.83
N ASP A 90 5.49 -6.21 -6.41
CA ASP A 90 4.14 -6.14 -6.98
C ASP A 90 3.08 -5.91 -5.90
N ILE A 91 2.21 -4.93 -6.14
CA ILE A 91 1.09 -4.57 -5.25
C ILE A 91 -0.27 -4.71 -5.93
N SER A 92 -0.35 -5.34 -7.10
CA SER A 92 -1.60 -5.50 -7.87
C SER A 92 -2.71 -6.12 -7.04
N ILE A 93 -2.36 -7.00 -6.10
CA ILE A 93 -3.27 -7.63 -5.14
C ILE A 93 -4.07 -6.62 -4.30
N VAL A 94 -3.51 -5.43 -4.04
CA VAL A 94 -4.16 -4.36 -3.28
C VAL A 94 -5.38 -3.82 -4.02
N ALA A 95 -5.46 -3.97 -5.35
CA ALA A 95 -6.63 -3.57 -6.13
C ALA A 95 -7.90 -4.33 -5.74
N GLU A 96 -7.80 -5.50 -5.09
CA GLU A 96 -8.95 -6.27 -4.59
C GLU A 96 -9.58 -5.67 -3.32
N LEU A 97 -8.87 -4.76 -2.62
CA LEU A 97 -9.33 -4.11 -1.40
C LEU A 97 -10.27 -2.94 -1.73
N LYS A 98 -11.48 -3.22 -2.22
CA LYS A 98 -12.41 -2.19 -2.74
C LYS A 98 -12.89 -1.17 -1.68
N SER A 99 -12.72 -1.46 -0.39
CA SER A 99 -13.03 -0.53 0.71
C SER A 99 -11.85 0.36 1.13
N LEU A 100 -10.69 0.25 0.46
CA LEU A 100 -9.47 0.94 0.84
C LEU A 100 -9.60 2.45 0.63
N GLU A 101 -9.32 3.22 1.68
CA GLU A 101 -9.33 4.68 1.69
C GLU A 101 -7.92 5.26 1.79
N ILE A 102 -6.99 4.56 2.47
CA ILE A 102 -5.62 5.00 2.69
C ILE A 102 -4.66 3.89 2.27
N LEU A 103 -3.78 4.21 1.32
CA LEU A 103 -2.66 3.37 0.92
C LEU A 103 -1.35 4.13 1.11
N SER A 104 -0.45 3.58 1.94
CA SER A 104 0.90 4.10 2.10
C SER A 104 1.93 3.01 1.81
N LEU A 105 2.86 3.32 0.90
CA LEU A 105 4.04 2.52 0.60
C LEU A 105 5.32 3.33 0.91
N GLU A 106 5.24 4.33 1.80
CA GLU A 106 6.35 5.25 2.09
C GLU A 106 7.67 4.48 2.30
N ARG A 107 8.76 4.89 1.63
CA ARG A 107 10.09 4.27 1.72
C ARG A 107 10.19 2.81 1.25
N SER A 108 9.19 2.28 0.57
CA SER A 108 9.25 0.93 0.01
C SER A 108 10.00 0.91 -1.32
N ASP A 109 10.50 -0.26 -1.71
CA ASP A 109 11.39 -0.44 -2.86
C ASP A 109 10.66 -0.74 -4.18
N ILE A 110 9.37 -0.42 -4.24
CA ILE A 110 8.53 -0.57 -5.43
C ILE A 110 9.13 0.19 -6.62
N LYS A 111 9.25 -0.50 -7.76
CA LYS A 111 9.86 0.04 -8.99
C LYS A 111 8.83 0.57 -9.98
N GLU A 112 7.68 -0.09 -10.02
CA GLU A 112 6.58 0.20 -10.94
C GLU A 112 5.25 0.10 -10.20
N PHE A 113 4.31 0.99 -10.53
CA PHE A 113 2.98 0.95 -9.95
C PHE A 113 2.01 0.22 -10.90
N PRO A 114 1.22 -0.76 -10.44
CA PRO A 114 0.31 -1.52 -11.30
C PRO A 114 -0.94 -0.72 -11.67
N LYS A 115 -1.41 -0.88 -12.91
CA LYS A 115 -2.58 -0.16 -13.45
C LYS A 115 -3.88 -0.49 -12.72
N GLU A 116 -3.93 -1.67 -12.10
CA GLU A 116 -5.06 -2.22 -11.38
C GLU A 116 -5.47 -1.35 -10.19
N ILE A 117 -4.53 -0.59 -9.61
CA ILE A 117 -4.82 0.35 -8.51
C ILE A 117 -5.75 1.48 -8.92
N GLY A 118 -5.82 1.80 -10.21
CA GLY A 118 -6.80 2.77 -10.73
C GLY A 118 -8.26 2.36 -10.52
N GLN A 119 -8.53 1.13 -10.06
CA GLN A 119 -9.86 0.66 -9.70
C GLN A 119 -10.27 0.98 -8.24
N LEU A 120 -9.36 1.53 -7.42
CA LEU A 120 -9.63 1.86 -6.02
C LEU A 120 -10.38 3.20 -5.92
N ASN A 121 -11.67 3.18 -6.29
CA ASN A 121 -12.52 4.37 -6.36
C ASN A 121 -12.80 5.03 -4.99
N ASN A 122 -12.50 4.35 -3.88
CA ASN A 122 -12.66 4.89 -2.53
C ASN A 122 -11.34 5.45 -1.96
N LEU A 123 -10.24 5.39 -2.72
CA LEU A 123 -8.93 5.83 -2.22
C LEU A 123 -8.90 7.35 -2.08
N ARG A 124 -8.65 7.82 -0.86
CA ARG A 124 -8.59 9.22 -0.47
C ARG A 124 -7.16 9.67 -0.23
N MET A 125 -6.28 8.78 0.22
CA MET A 125 -4.86 9.07 0.42
C MET A 125 -3.99 8.02 -0.28
N LEU A 126 -3.04 8.51 -1.08
CA LEU A 126 -1.96 7.72 -1.65
C LEU A 126 -0.61 8.33 -1.24
N ASN A 127 0.15 7.59 -0.45
CA ASN A 127 1.50 7.99 -0.04
C ASN A 127 2.55 7.04 -0.62
N LEU A 128 3.34 7.55 -1.56
CA LEU A 128 4.49 6.91 -2.19
C LEU A 128 5.79 7.65 -1.86
N ALA A 129 5.78 8.58 -0.91
CA ALA A 129 6.95 9.39 -0.61
C ALA A 129 8.16 8.52 -0.26
N ASN A 130 9.35 8.96 -0.69
CA ASN A 130 10.62 8.27 -0.49
C ASN A 130 10.71 6.87 -1.15
N CYS A 131 9.81 6.51 -2.07
CA CYS A 131 9.97 5.35 -2.94
C CYS A 131 11.04 5.64 -4.01
N SER A 132 12.30 5.69 -3.58
CA SER A 132 13.45 6.09 -4.41
C SER A 132 13.73 5.16 -5.60
N ALA A 133 13.17 3.97 -5.62
CA ALA A 133 13.25 3.01 -6.74
C ALA A 133 12.11 3.17 -7.77
N LEU A 134 11.04 3.90 -7.43
CA LEU A 134 9.87 4.06 -8.30
C LEU A 134 10.24 4.91 -9.53
N ARG A 135 9.99 4.36 -10.72
CA ARG A 135 10.24 5.03 -12.01
C ARG A 135 8.97 5.15 -12.87
N PHE A 136 8.06 4.19 -12.73
CA PHE A 136 6.91 4.04 -13.63
C PHE A 136 5.58 4.06 -12.86
N ILE A 137 4.69 4.95 -13.29
CA ILE A 137 3.27 4.98 -12.93
C ILE A 137 2.48 4.95 -14.26
N PRO A 138 1.58 4.00 -14.50
CA PRO A 138 0.82 3.92 -15.74
C PRO A 138 0.06 5.21 -16.07
N ALA A 139 0.07 5.60 -17.34
CA ALA A 139 -0.73 6.70 -17.84
C ALA A 139 -2.22 6.54 -17.50
N ASN A 140 -2.85 7.64 -17.12
CA ASN A 140 -4.23 7.75 -16.64
C ASN A 140 -4.49 7.13 -15.25
N LEU A 141 -3.51 6.50 -14.59
CA LEU A 141 -3.71 5.94 -13.26
C LEU A 141 -4.07 7.02 -12.25
N ILE A 142 -3.32 8.12 -12.24
CA ILE A 142 -3.58 9.20 -11.27
C ILE A 142 -4.96 9.77 -11.53
N SER A 143 -5.30 10.01 -12.79
CA SER A 143 -6.62 10.54 -13.15
C SER A 143 -7.81 9.61 -12.84
N SER A 144 -7.57 8.31 -12.70
CA SER A 144 -8.61 7.34 -12.36
C SER A 144 -8.98 7.32 -10.88
N LEU A 145 -8.12 7.87 -10.00
CA LEU A 145 -8.35 7.95 -8.56
C LEU A 145 -9.21 9.17 -8.21
N THR A 146 -10.46 9.18 -8.68
CA THR A 146 -11.34 10.37 -8.66
C THR A 146 -11.69 10.89 -7.27
N CYS A 147 -11.62 10.05 -6.22
CA CYS A 147 -11.85 10.43 -4.83
C CYS A 147 -10.57 10.85 -4.07
N LEU A 148 -9.42 10.94 -4.75
CA LEU A 148 -8.15 11.22 -4.09
C LEU A 148 -8.12 12.64 -3.54
N GLU A 149 -7.82 12.75 -2.25
CA GLU A 149 -7.72 13.99 -1.47
C GLU A 149 -6.27 14.35 -1.15
N GLU A 150 -5.41 13.35 -0.98
CA GLU A 150 -4.01 13.52 -0.61
C GLU A 150 -3.10 12.63 -1.45
N LEU A 151 -2.08 13.24 -2.06
CA LEU A 151 -1.09 12.56 -2.89
C LEU A 151 0.34 12.97 -2.50
N TYR A 152 1.12 12.02 -2.00
CA TYR A 152 2.51 12.23 -1.63
C TYR A 152 3.42 11.35 -2.48
N MET A 153 4.34 11.96 -3.22
CA MET A 153 5.32 11.33 -4.10
C MET A 153 6.69 12.05 -4.03
N GLY A 154 6.94 12.80 -2.96
CA GLY A 154 8.23 13.46 -2.72
C GLY A 154 9.38 12.45 -2.66
N ASN A 155 10.55 12.83 -3.16
CA ASN A 155 11.72 11.95 -3.26
C ASN A 155 11.49 10.65 -4.08
N CYS A 156 10.58 10.68 -5.05
CA CYS A 156 10.44 9.66 -6.09
C CYS A 156 11.07 10.15 -7.40
N PHE A 157 11.64 9.24 -8.19
CA PHE A 157 12.27 9.59 -9.48
C PHE A 157 11.41 9.13 -10.66
N ILE A 158 10.10 9.44 -10.61
CA ILE A 158 9.13 9.09 -11.65
C ILE A 158 9.49 9.78 -12.96
N GLN A 159 9.52 9.02 -14.06
CA GLN A 159 9.81 9.53 -15.40
C GLN A 159 8.53 10.10 -16.05
N TRP A 160 8.05 11.24 -15.55
CA TRP A 160 6.82 11.89 -16.01
C TRP A 160 6.76 12.05 -17.53
N ASP A 161 5.59 11.79 -18.11
CA ASP A 161 5.34 12.06 -19.53
C ASP A 161 5.29 13.57 -19.82
N VAL A 162 6.00 13.98 -20.87
CA VAL A 162 6.15 15.37 -21.30
C VAL A 162 5.51 15.55 -22.67
N LYS A 163 4.44 16.37 -22.73
CA LYS A 163 3.76 16.71 -23.99
C LYS A 163 4.78 17.20 -25.04
N GLY A 164 4.78 16.56 -26.21
CA GLY A 164 5.66 16.91 -27.33
C GLY A 164 6.90 16.03 -27.47
N SER A 165 7.14 15.07 -26.58
CA SER A 165 8.05 13.96 -26.89
C SER A 165 7.43 13.08 -27.98
N ASN A 166 8.24 12.67 -28.96
CA ASN A 166 7.84 11.75 -30.05
C ASN A 166 7.53 10.32 -29.55
N ASP A 167 7.36 10.13 -28.23
CA ASP A 167 7.22 8.83 -27.60
C ASP A 167 5.78 8.61 -27.12
N GLN A 168 5.26 7.41 -27.37
CA GLN A 168 4.02 6.90 -26.80
C GLN A 168 4.24 6.56 -25.33
N SER A 169 4.62 7.56 -24.52
CA SER A 169 4.93 7.34 -23.12
C SER A 169 3.74 6.67 -22.44
N LYS A 170 4.03 5.53 -21.79
CA LYS A 170 3.04 4.80 -20.99
C LYS A 170 3.04 5.28 -19.54
N ASN A 171 3.86 6.28 -19.20
CA ASN A 171 4.01 6.82 -17.86
C ASN A 171 2.99 7.94 -17.60
N ALA A 172 2.73 8.23 -16.33
CA ALA A 172 1.80 9.25 -15.92
C ALA A 172 2.30 10.64 -16.30
N SER A 173 1.38 11.55 -16.58
CA SER A 173 1.66 12.96 -16.80
C SER A 173 1.19 13.81 -15.63
N LEU A 174 1.91 14.91 -15.33
CA LEU A 174 1.45 15.89 -14.34
C LEU A 174 0.10 16.53 -14.70
N GLU A 175 -0.30 16.47 -15.98
CA GLU A 175 -1.61 16.96 -16.43
C GLU A 175 -2.77 16.11 -15.88
N GLU A 176 -2.53 14.87 -15.47
CA GLU A 176 -3.54 14.01 -14.82
C GLU A 176 -4.03 14.61 -13.50
N LEU A 177 -3.19 15.37 -12.79
CA LEU A 177 -3.54 16.03 -11.53
C LEU A 177 -4.72 17.00 -11.69
N ARG A 178 -4.95 17.55 -12.89
CA ARG A 178 -6.07 18.45 -13.18
C ARG A 178 -7.44 17.78 -13.05
N SER A 179 -7.49 16.45 -13.13
CA SER A 179 -8.73 15.68 -12.99
C SER A 179 -9.12 15.40 -11.54
N LEU A 180 -8.20 15.60 -10.59
CA LEU A 180 -8.40 15.33 -9.17
C LEU A 180 -9.12 16.50 -8.47
N SER A 181 -10.44 16.56 -8.61
CA SER A 181 -11.26 17.65 -8.06
C SER A 181 -11.31 17.74 -6.53
N HIS A 182 -10.94 16.66 -5.83
CA HIS A 182 -10.95 16.57 -4.37
C HIS A 182 -9.55 16.77 -3.75
N LEU A 183 -8.50 16.96 -4.55
CA LEU A 183 -7.14 17.07 -4.06
C LEU A 183 -6.94 18.31 -3.20
N THR A 184 -6.53 18.12 -1.95
CA THR A 184 -6.28 19.18 -0.96
C THR A 184 -4.84 19.20 -0.46
N ALA A 185 -4.12 18.08 -0.54
CA ALA A 185 -2.69 18.00 -0.23
C ALA A 185 -1.92 17.32 -1.36
N LEU A 186 -0.80 17.93 -1.76
CA LEU A 186 0.07 17.44 -2.81
C LEU A 186 1.53 17.67 -2.43
N ASP A 187 2.32 16.61 -2.43
CA ASP A 187 3.78 16.69 -2.38
C ASP A 187 4.38 15.87 -3.52
N ILE A 188 5.05 16.54 -4.44
CA ILE A 188 5.72 15.92 -5.60
C ILE A 188 7.14 16.43 -5.75
N MET A 189 7.74 17.02 -4.70
CA MET A 189 9.07 17.62 -4.81
C MET A 189 10.10 16.54 -5.14
N THR A 190 10.63 16.64 -6.37
CA THR A 190 11.73 15.86 -6.96
C THR A 190 13.07 16.54 -6.75
#